data_AF-A0AAJ3Z1P2-F1
#
_entry.id   AF-A0AAJ3Z1P2-F1
#
_cell.length_a   1.000
_cell.length_b   1.000
_cell.length_c   1.000
_cell.angle_alpha   90.00
_cell.angle_beta   90.00
_cell.angle_gamma   90.00
#
_symmetry.space_group_name_H-M   'P 1'
#
loop_
_entity.id
_entity.type
_entity.pdbx_description
1 polymer ?
#
loop_
_entity_poly.entity_id
_entity_poly.type
_entity_poly.pdbx_seq_one_letter_code
_entity_poly.pdbx_strand_id
1 'polypeptide(L)'
;MTLTEKQERALCVLDDLIDEGIDVTNLRQEIHLSNTYSYDAVRTRLRRAFGSVENALRAYGLYDQTAEPERLELERCFYIDQDYRVSENRYKSEELKELYGISEIKFQQYKKGLLENLEREALDIYVRDTFPYGLKRDYIHKHKLWHVEKYLRNFYGHSVRKLCEEWDFSYELFNDSYSSFYITQGHKFEDLVGEVLDAIYPGRVESQRRIENCIPDFIVNGTHWIDAKLSEKTAFNRASKTFSKYLKHTEDLTIIYARKSDGVYSFPNVTLVHISRYIPELIKIHRSDLVEKINAFLSNLKITIENVS
;
A
#
# COMPACT_ATOMS: atom_id res chain seq x y z
N MET A 1 13.21 -38.25 -35.16
CA MET A 1 12.65 -37.53 -36.33
C MET A 1 13.80 -37.21 -37.26
N THR A 2 13.66 -37.45 -38.56
CA THR A 2 14.61 -36.94 -39.56
C THR A 2 14.38 -35.45 -39.73
N LEU A 3 15.41 -34.63 -39.44
CA LEU A 3 15.34 -33.19 -39.65
C LEU A 3 15.34 -32.89 -41.15
N THR A 4 14.69 -31.79 -41.55
CA THR A 4 14.79 -31.28 -42.92
C THR A 4 16.11 -30.54 -43.12
N GLU A 5 16.62 -30.45 -44.36
CA GLU A 5 17.83 -29.67 -44.67
C GLU A 5 17.75 -28.21 -44.17
N LYS A 6 16.54 -27.63 -44.17
CA LYS A 6 16.29 -26.28 -43.66
C LYS A 6 16.45 -26.20 -42.14
N GLN A 7 16.06 -27.25 -41.42
CA GLN A 7 16.20 -27.36 -39.98
C GLN A 7 17.65 -27.63 -39.59
N GLU A 8 18.35 -28.52 -40.29
CA GLU A 8 19.79 -28.77 -40.07
C GLU A 8 20.62 -27.50 -40.24
N ARG A 9 20.43 -26.75 -41.34
CA ARG A 9 21.12 -25.46 -41.54
C ARG A 9 20.79 -24.41 -40.48
N ALA A 10 19.63 -24.50 -39.86
CA ALA A 10 19.25 -23.58 -38.79
C ALA A 10 19.90 -23.99 -37.45
N LEU A 11 20.11 -25.28 -37.21
CA LEU A 11 20.86 -25.78 -36.04
C LEU A 11 22.37 -25.51 -36.17
N CYS A 12 22.95 -25.57 -37.39
CA CYS A 12 24.35 -25.18 -37.59
C CYS A 12 24.65 -23.73 -37.17
N VAL A 13 23.66 -22.84 -37.24
CA VAL A 13 23.84 -21.46 -36.75
C VAL A 13 23.95 -21.43 -35.23
N LEU A 14 23.30 -22.36 -34.51
CA LEU A 14 23.48 -22.50 -33.07
C LEU A 14 24.86 -23.08 -32.76
N ASP A 15 25.34 -24.06 -33.53
CA ASP A 15 26.71 -24.58 -33.43
C ASP A 15 27.74 -23.45 -33.57
N ASP A 16 27.63 -22.64 -34.64
CA ASP A 16 28.54 -21.53 -34.90
C ASP A 16 28.57 -20.51 -33.74
N LEU A 17 27.42 -20.21 -33.14
CA LEU A 17 27.32 -19.27 -32.01
C LEU A 17 27.94 -19.88 -30.74
N ILE A 18 27.71 -21.16 -30.48
CA ILE A 18 28.33 -21.86 -29.34
C ILE A 18 29.86 -21.89 -29.50
N ASP A 19 30.36 -22.12 -30.71
CA ASP A 19 31.79 -22.08 -31.03
C ASP A 19 32.39 -20.68 -30.86
N GLU A 20 31.59 -19.62 -31.07
CA GLU A 20 31.94 -18.23 -30.73
C GLU A 20 31.89 -17.93 -29.22
N GLY A 21 31.51 -18.92 -28.39
CA GLY A 21 31.38 -18.78 -26.94
C GLY A 21 30.13 -18.03 -26.49
N ILE A 22 29.11 -17.96 -27.35
CA ILE A 22 27.84 -17.29 -27.07
C ILE A 22 26.89 -18.28 -26.41
N ASP A 23 26.32 -17.90 -25.27
CA ASP A 23 25.23 -18.65 -24.66
C ASP A 23 23.97 -18.53 -25.53
N VAL A 24 23.72 -19.57 -26.32
CA VAL A 24 22.55 -19.64 -27.20
C VAL A 24 21.21 -19.73 -26.44
N THR A 25 21.23 -20.05 -25.14
CA THR A 25 20.03 -19.96 -24.30
C THR A 25 19.67 -18.51 -23.95
N ASN A 26 20.66 -17.61 -23.98
CA ASN A 26 20.51 -16.18 -23.74
C ASN A 26 20.85 -15.33 -24.99
N LEU A 27 20.48 -15.87 -26.15
CA LEU A 27 20.75 -15.36 -27.50
C LEU A 27 20.55 -13.85 -27.66
N ARG A 28 19.54 -13.25 -27.01
CA ARG A 28 19.27 -11.81 -27.14
C ARG A 28 20.29 -10.94 -26.42
N GLN A 29 20.79 -11.40 -25.27
CA GLN A 29 21.78 -10.69 -24.50
C GLN A 29 23.18 -10.91 -25.05
N GLU A 30 23.50 -12.08 -25.58
CA GLU A 30 24.89 -12.40 -25.91
C GLU A 30 25.25 -12.28 -27.39
N ILE A 31 24.29 -12.27 -28.31
CA ILE A 31 24.60 -12.23 -29.75
C ILE A 31 25.27 -10.93 -30.21
N HIS A 32 25.23 -9.86 -29.42
CA HIS A 32 26.01 -8.65 -29.73
C HIS A 32 27.53 -8.89 -29.61
N LEU A 33 27.94 -9.98 -28.96
CA LEU A 33 29.31 -10.47 -28.89
C LEU A 33 29.70 -11.27 -30.15
N SER A 34 28.71 -11.69 -30.97
CA SER A 34 28.97 -12.33 -32.26
C SER A 34 29.50 -11.31 -33.26
N ASN A 35 30.58 -11.67 -33.95
CA ASN A 35 31.06 -10.90 -35.09
C ASN A 35 30.42 -11.34 -36.41
N THR A 36 29.69 -12.46 -36.40
CA THR A 36 29.22 -13.15 -37.61
C THR A 36 27.72 -12.99 -37.80
N TYR A 37 26.96 -12.94 -36.71
CA TYR A 37 25.50 -13.03 -36.76
C TYR A 37 24.81 -11.90 -35.99
N SER A 38 23.74 -11.35 -36.56
CA SER A 38 22.85 -10.43 -35.85
C SER A 38 21.65 -11.15 -35.25
N TYR A 39 21.16 -10.64 -34.12
CA TYR A 39 19.99 -11.20 -33.41
C TYR A 39 18.80 -11.45 -34.35
N ASP A 40 18.41 -10.44 -35.14
CA ASP A 40 17.23 -10.52 -35.99
C ASP A 40 17.39 -11.56 -37.11
N ALA A 41 18.61 -11.72 -37.64
CA ALA A 41 18.89 -12.72 -38.67
C ALA A 41 18.77 -14.14 -38.11
N VAL A 42 19.38 -14.40 -36.95
CA VAL A 42 19.34 -15.70 -36.26
C VAL A 42 17.91 -16.03 -35.84
N ARG A 43 17.25 -15.11 -35.14
CA ARG A 43 15.85 -15.24 -34.72
C ARG A 43 14.93 -15.55 -35.90
N THR A 44 15.07 -14.85 -37.02
CA THR A 44 14.24 -15.08 -38.21
C THR A 44 14.49 -16.47 -38.82
N ARG A 45 15.76 -16.90 -38.88
CA ARG A 45 16.14 -18.19 -39.44
C ARG A 45 15.61 -19.35 -38.58
N LEU A 46 15.79 -19.28 -37.27
CA LEU A 46 15.28 -20.27 -36.32
C LEU A 46 13.74 -20.33 -36.35
N ARG A 47 13.05 -19.18 -36.36
CA ARG A 47 11.58 -19.14 -36.48
C ARG A 47 11.05 -19.73 -37.79
N ARG A 48 11.74 -19.50 -38.92
CA ARG A 48 11.32 -20.05 -40.21
C ARG A 48 11.51 -21.56 -40.31
N ALA A 49 12.45 -22.14 -39.56
CA ALA A 49 12.75 -23.56 -39.58
C ALA A 49 11.95 -24.35 -38.53
N PHE A 50 11.72 -23.79 -37.35
CA PHE A 50 11.12 -24.48 -36.19
C PHE A 50 9.85 -23.80 -35.63
N GLY A 51 9.40 -22.70 -36.23
CA GLY A 51 8.26 -21.89 -35.77
C GLY A 51 8.62 -20.89 -34.66
N SER A 52 9.48 -21.29 -33.74
CA SER A 52 10.03 -20.46 -32.66
C SER A 52 11.52 -20.76 -32.44
N VAL A 53 12.23 -19.83 -31.78
CA VAL A 53 13.61 -20.05 -31.32
C VAL A 53 13.65 -21.17 -30.28
N GLU A 54 12.68 -21.18 -29.37
CA GLU A 54 12.47 -22.21 -28.35
C GLU A 54 12.37 -23.62 -28.93
N ASN A 55 11.59 -23.82 -30.00
CA ASN A 55 11.49 -25.13 -30.66
C ASN A 55 12.81 -25.55 -31.32
N ALA A 56 13.59 -24.59 -31.81
CA ALA A 56 14.92 -24.86 -32.35
C ALA A 56 15.88 -25.30 -31.23
N LEU A 57 15.90 -24.60 -30.09
CA LEU A 57 16.73 -24.94 -28.94
C LEU A 57 16.31 -26.28 -28.29
N ARG A 58 15.01 -26.59 -28.25
CA ARG A 58 14.50 -27.92 -27.88
C ARG A 58 14.96 -29.01 -28.85
N ALA A 59 14.84 -28.77 -30.15
CA ALA A 59 15.31 -29.71 -31.18
C ALA A 59 16.82 -29.93 -31.12
N TYR A 60 17.56 -28.91 -30.66
CA TYR A 60 19.00 -28.95 -30.42
C TYR A 60 19.38 -29.64 -29.10
N GLY A 61 18.42 -29.92 -28.22
CA GLY A 61 18.64 -30.64 -26.95
C GLY A 61 18.99 -29.76 -25.75
N LEU A 62 18.79 -28.44 -25.83
CA LEU A 62 19.10 -27.50 -24.74
C LEU A 62 17.93 -27.18 -23.81
N TYR A 63 16.72 -27.64 -24.13
CA TYR A 63 15.53 -27.46 -23.30
C TYR A 63 14.88 -28.81 -23.00
N ASP A 64 15.29 -29.45 -21.91
CA ASP A 64 14.41 -30.35 -21.17
C ASP A 64 13.58 -29.52 -20.18
N GLN A 65 12.28 -29.79 -20.10
CA GLN A 65 11.23 -29.14 -19.28
C GLN A 65 11.69 -27.92 -18.48
N THR A 66 11.44 -26.71 -19.00
CA THR A 66 11.55 -25.48 -18.23
C THR A 66 10.71 -25.61 -16.96
N ALA A 67 11.38 -25.55 -15.80
CA ALA A 67 10.70 -25.33 -14.53
C ALA A 67 9.74 -24.14 -14.68
N GLU A 68 8.54 -24.18 -14.11
CA GLU A 68 7.66 -23.02 -14.14
C GLU A 68 8.32 -21.85 -13.40
N PRO A 69 8.14 -20.59 -13.85
CA PRO A 69 8.68 -19.43 -13.15
C PRO A 69 8.10 -19.38 -11.73
N GLU A 70 8.93 -19.00 -10.76
CA GLU A 70 8.44 -18.81 -9.41
C GLU A 70 7.46 -17.63 -9.38
N ARG A 71 6.51 -17.70 -8.45
CA ARG A 71 5.51 -16.64 -8.26
C ARG A 71 6.15 -15.26 -8.10
N LEU A 72 7.26 -15.17 -7.36
CA LEU A 72 7.94 -13.93 -7.07
C LEU A 72 8.60 -13.31 -8.32
N GLU A 73 9.03 -14.12 -9.27
CA GLU A 73 9.58 -13.67 -10.55
C GLU A 73 8.48 -13.11 -11.46
N LEU A 74 7.33 -13.77 -11.48
CA LEU A 74 6.15 -13.25 -12.17
C LEU A 74 5.64 -11.94 -11.55
N GLU A 75 5.64 -11.81 -10.21
CA GLU A 75 5.23 -10.58 -9.51
C GLU A 75 6.15 -9.40 -9.86
N ARG A 76 7.46 -9.63 -10.04
CA ARG A 76 8.43 -8.60 -10.47
C ARG A 76 8.17 -8.03 -11.86
N CYS A 77 7.36 -8.70 -12.67
CA CYS A 77 6.92 -8.20 -13.98
C CYS A 77 5.86 -7.10 -13.86
N PHE A 78 5.33 -6.85 -12.67
CA PHE A 78 4.29 -5.84 -12.43
C PHE A 78 4.74 -4.86 -11.36
N TYR A 79 4.15 -3.67 -11.39
CA TYR A 79 4.37 -2.64 -10.38
C TYR A 79 3.12 -1.79 -10.21
N ILE A 80 2.97 -1.20 -9.02
CA ILE A 80 1.96 -0.19 -8.74
C ILE A 80 2.62 1.17 -8.98
N ASP A 81 2.07 1.96 -9.89
CA ASP A 81 2.58 3.30 -10.18
C ASP A 81 2.09 4.36 -9.17
N GLN A 82 2.51 5.62 -9.36
CA GLN A 82 2.15 6.73 -8.47
C GLN A 82 0.66 7.07 -8.48
N ASP A 83 -0.06 6.68 -9.55
CA ASP A 83 -1.50 6.83 -9.66
C ASP A 83 -2.24 5.58 -9.15
N TYR A 84 -1.55 4.68 -8.45
CA TYR A 84 -2.08 3.43 -7.91
C TYR A 84 -2.58 2.48 -8.99
N ARG A 85 -2.04 2.55 -10.21
CA ARG A 85 -2.38 1.61 -11.28
C ARG A 85 -1.37 0.47 -11.31
N VAL A 86 -1.89 -0.74 -11.39
CA VAL A 86 -1.08 -1.93 -11.67
C VAL A 86 -0.69 -1.93 -13.13
N SER A 87 0.60 -1.78 -13.39
CA SER A 87 1.19 -1.70 -14.72
C SER A 87 2.21 -2.82 -14.91
N GLU A 88 2.33 -3.29 -16.16
CA GLU A 88 3.29 -4.31 -16.53
C GLU A 88 4.62 -3.67 -16.93
N ASN A 89 5.71 -4.14 -16.33
CA ASN A 89 7.06 -3.87 -16.79
C ASN A 89 7.35 -4.77 -17.99
N ARG A 90 7.15 -4.21 -19.19
CA ARG A 90 7.36 -4.93 -20.46
C ARG A 90 8.77 -5.49 -20.62
N TYR A 91 9.78 -4.83 -20.08
CA TYR A 91 11.16 -5.33 -20.19
C TYR A 91 11.32 -6.65 -19.41
N LYS A 92 10.89 -6.65 -18.14
CA LYS A 92 10.95 -7.84 -17.28
C LYS A 92 10.02 -8.97 -17.74
N SER A 93 8.84 -8.63 -18.27
CA SER A 93 7.91 -9.65 -18.77
C SER A 93 8.42 -10.33 -20.04
N GLU A 94 9.03 -9.60 -20.98
CA GLU A 94 9.67 -10.20 -22.15
C GLU A 94 10.88 -11.06 -21.76
N GLU A 95 11.73 -10.59 -20.84
CA GLU A 95 12.87 -11.34 -20.31
C GLU A 95 12.43 -12.67 -19.68
N LEU A 96 11.41 -12.63 -18.81
CA LEU A 96 10.89 -13.83 -18.15
C LEU A 96 10.23 -14.79 -19.15
N LYS A 97 9.52 -14.27 -20.17
CA LYS A 97 8.95 -15.10 -21.24
C LYS A 97 10.04 -15.80 -22.06
N GLU A 98 11.14 -15.12 -22.36
CA GLU A 98 12.28 -15.71 -23.07
C GLU A 98 12.97 -16.77 -22.20
N LEU A 99 13.31 -16.45 -20.95
CA LEU A 99 14.00 -17.34 -20.02
C LEU A 99 13.27 -18.68 -19.83
N TYR A 100 11.95 -18.62 -19.65
CA TYR A 100 11.12 -19.79 -19.34
C TYR A 100 10.42 -20.39 -20.57
N GLY A 101 10.60 -19.82 -21.77
CA GLY A 101 9.89 -20.26 -22.98
C GLY A 101 8.36 -20.14 -22.84
N ILE A 102 7.88 -19.06 -22.21
CA ILE A 102 6.44 -18.88 -21.93
C ILE A 102 5.78 -18.19 -23.12
N SER A 103 4.77 -18.84 -23.70
CA SER A 103 3.93 -18.21 -24.73
C SER A 103 3.13 -17.04 -24.17
N GLU A 104 2.79 -16.07 -25.02
CA GLU A 104 1.98 -14.92 -24.60
C GLU A 104 0.66 -15.35 -23.94
N ILE A 105 0.02 -16.41 -24.45
CA ILE A 105 -1.23 -16.94 -23.90
C ILE A 105 -1.02 -17.47 -22.47
N LYS A 106 0.07 -18.21 -22.24
CA LYS A 106 0.41 -18.75 -20.92
C LYS A 106 0.79 -17.63 -19.94
N PHE A 107 1.51 -16.62 -20.40
CA PHE A 107 1.82 -15.43 -19.60
C PHE A 107 0.55 -14.66 -19.19
N GLN A 108 -0.43 -14.50 -20.10
CA GLN A 108 -1.72 -13.88 -19.76
C GLN A 108 -2.50 -14.67 -18.70
N GLN A 109 -2.38 -16.00 -18.66
CA GLN A 109 -2.98 -16.83 -17.61
C GLN A 109 -2.32 -16.57 -16.25
N TYR A 110 -0.99 -16.52 -16.18
CA TYR A 110 -0.27 -16.15 -14.95
C TYR A 110 -0.62 -14.75 -14.48
N LYS A 111 -0.63 -13.79 -15.41
CA LYS A 111 -1.00 -12.41 -15.17
C LYS A 111 -2.38 -12.29 -14.52
N LYS A 112 -3.39 -13.05 -14.97
CA LYS A 112 -4.75 -12.98 -14.41
C LYS A 112 -4.79 -13.28 -12.91
N GLY A 113 -4.06 -14.32 -12.46
CA GLY A 113 -4.02 -14.70 -11.05
C GLY A 113 -3.26 -13.70 -10.17
N LEU A 114 -2.23 -13.05 -10.72
CA LEU A 114 -1.41 -12.07 -10.00
C LEU A 114 -2.05 -10.69 -9.93
N LEU A 115 -2.72 -10.28 -11.00
CA LEU A 115 -3.38 -8.98 -11.07
C LEU A 115 -4.40 -8.81 -9.95
N GLU A 116 -5.13 -9.87 -9.55
CA GLU A 116 -6.12 -9.75 -8.48
C GLU A 116 -5.49 -9.30 -7.16
N ASN A 117 -4.35 -9.88 -6.78
CA ASN A 117 -3.65 -9.51 -5.54
C ASN A 117 -3.06 -8.10 -5.64
N LEU A 118 -2.41 -7.78 -6.77
CA LEU A 118 -1.80 -6.47 -6.99
C LEU A 118 -2.84 -5.34 -7.10
N GLU A 119 -3.98 -5.59 -7.74
CA GLU A 119 -5.08 -4.63 -7.84
C GLU A 119 -5.71 -4.39 -6.46
N ARG A 120 -5.80 -5.42 -5.62
CA ARG A 120 -6.24 -5.29 -4.22
C ARG A 120 -5.24 -4.47 -3.42
N GLU A 121 -3.95 -4.78 -3.49
CA GLU A 121 -2.91 -4.02 -2.81
C GLU A 121 -2.89 -2.55 -3.27
N ALA A 122 -3.02 -2.29 -4.57
CA ALA A 122 -3.09 -0.94 -5.11
C ALA A 122 -4.30 -0.17 -4.57
N LEU A 123 -5.47 -0.81 -4.45
CA LEU A 123 -6.66 -0.23 -3.84
C LEU A 123 -6.43 0.05 -2.35
N ASP A 124 -5.77 -0.85 -1.63
CA ASP A 124 -5.47 -0.67 -0.21
C ASP A 124 -4.55 0.53 0.03
N ILE A 125 -3.51 0.70 -0.80
CA ILE A 125 -2.63 1.86 -0.75
C ILE A 125 -3.42 3.14 -1.07
N TYR A 126 -4.23 3.12 -2.13
CA TYR A 126 -5.06 4.27 -2.51
C TYR A 126 -5.99 4.71 -1.39
N VAL A 127 -6.70 3.77 -0.77
CA VAL A 127 -7.63 4.02 0.33
C VAL A 127 -6.89 4.62 1.52
N ARG A 128 -5.74 4.05 1.89
CA ARG A 128 -4.90 4.56 2.99
C ARG A 128 -4.45 6.00 2.76
N ASP A 129 -4.19 6.37 1.51
CA ASP A 129 -3.61 7.67 1.18
C ASP A 129 -4.66 8.76 0.97
N THR A 130 -5.89 8.39 0.61
CA THR A 130 -6.90 9.36 0.14
C THR A 130 -8.21 9.36 0.92
N PHE A 131 -8.44 8.38 1.80
CA PHE A 131 -9.67 8.32 2.60
C PHE A 131 -9.83 9.57 3.50
N PRO A 132 -11.06 10.11 3.66
CA PRO A 132 -12.32 9.67 3.04
C PRO A 132 -12.55 10.21 1.63
N TYR A 133 -11.92 11.34 1.28
CA TYR A 133 -12.27 12.14 0.10
C TYR A 133 -11.98 11.43 -1.23
N GLY A 134 -10.93 10.61 -1.29
CA GLY A 134 -10.54 9.90 -2.50
C GLY A 134 -11.57 8.89 -2.99
N LEU A 135 -12.41 8.37 -2.10
CA LEU A 135 -13.47 7.44 -2.48
C LEU A 135 -14.72 8.15 -3.04
N LYS A 136 -14.77 9.49 -2.99
CA LYS A 136 -15.84 10.26 -3.66
C LYS A 136 -15.66 10.17 -5.19
N ARG A 137 -16.75 9.88 -5.90
CA ARG A 137 -16.74 9.74 -7.37
C ARG A 137 -16.15 10.95 -8.08
N ASP A 138 -16.50 12.15 -7.64
CA ASP A 138 -15.99 13.41 -8.23
C ASP A 138 -14.46 13.53 -8.08
N TYR A 139 -13.89 13.05 -6.98
CA TYR A 139 -12.45 13.04 -6.78
C TYR A 139 -11.76 12.12 -7.78
N ILE A 140 -12.26 10.89 -7.94
CA ILE A 140 -11.74 9.89 -8.88
C ILE A 140 -11.78 10.44 -10.31
N HIS A 141 -12.93 10.99 -10.73
CA HIS A 141 -13.11 11.56 -12.06
C HIS A 141 -12.18 12.75 -12.30
N LYS A 142 -12.08 13.67 -11.34
CA LYS A 142 -11.21 14.87 -11.43
C LYS A 142 -9.74 14.51 -11.59
N HIS A 143 -9.27 13.48 -10.88
CA HIS A 143 -7.88 13.01 -10.93
C HIS A 143 -7.63 11.93 -12.00
N LYS A 144 -8.63 11.60 -12.82
CA LYS A 144 -8.54 10.60 -13.91
C LYS A 144 -8.18 9.18 -13.42
N LEU A 145 -8.59 8.82 -12.21
CA LEU A 145 -8.28 7.55 -11.54
C LEU A 145 -9.30 6.44 -11.85
N TRP A 146 -9.71 6.31 -13.11
CA TRP A 146 -10.77 5.38 -13.54
C TRP A 146 -10.50 3.90 -13.21
N HIS A 147 -9.23 3.52 -13.08
CA HIS A 147 -8.84 2.18 -12.67
C HIS A 147 -9.21 1.88 -11.21
N VAL A 148 -9.28 2.89 -10.33
CA VAL A 148 -9.76 2.72 -8.96
C VAL A 148 -11.24 2.32 -8.94
N GLU A 149 -12.09 2.91 -9.80
CA GLU A 149 -13.49 2.46 -9.94
C GLU A 149 -13.56 1.00 -10.41
N LYS A 150 -12.65 0.57 -11.29
CA LYS A 150 -12.55 -0.84 -11.69
C LYS A 150 -12.21 -1.72 -10.48
N TYR A 151 -11.25 -1.32 -9.64
CA TYR A 151 -10.87 -2.09 -8.46
C TYR A 151 -12.01 -2.16 -7.44
N LEU A 152 -12.66 -1.03 -7.15
CA LEU A 152 -13.85 -0.98 -6.29
C LEU A 152 -14.99 -1.85 -6.82
N ARG A 153 -15.21 -1.88 -8.14
CA ARG A 153 -16.18 -2.80 -8.76
C ARG A 153 -15.81 -4.25 -8.51
N ASN A 154 -14.56 -4.61 -8.76
CA ASN A 154 -14.08 -5.99 -8.72
C ASN A 154 -14.15 -6.57 -7.30
N PHE A 155 -13.72 -5.81 -6.29
CA PHE A 155 -13.62 -6.31 -4.91
C PHE A 155 -14.85 -6.02 -4.04
N TYR A 156 -15.55 -4.91 -4.31
CA TYR A 156 -16.63 -4.41 -3.46
C TYR A 156 -17.96 -4.24 -4.20
N GLY A 157 -18.04 -4.61 -5.48
CA GLY A 157 -19.26 -4.44 -6.29
C GLY A 157 -19.71 -2.98 -6.40
N HIS A 158 -18.75 -2.04 -6.45
CA HIS A 158 -18.97 -0.58 -6.41
C HIS A 158 -19.49 -0.03 -5.08
N SER A 159 -19.58 -0.85 -4.03
CA SER A 159 -20.07 -0.39 -2.73
C SER A 159 -18.94 0.13 -1.86
N VAL A 160 -18.78 1.45 -1.83
CA VAL A 160 -17.89 2.13 -0.87
C VAL A 160 -18.30 1.80 0.58
N ARG A 161 -19.58 1.56 0.83
CA ARG A 161 -20.07 1.12 2.14
C ARG A 161 -19.50 -0.23 2.55
N LYS A 162 -19.45 -1.22 1.64
CA LYS A 162 -18.83 -2.53 1.92
C LYS A 162 -17.34 -2.41 2.22
N LEU A 163 -16.65 -1.53 1.49
CA LEU A 163 -15.24 -1.23 1.78
C LEU A 163 -15.10 -0.62 3.17
N CYS A 164 -15.94 0.36 3.52
CA CYS A 164 -15.91 0.97 4.84
C CYS A 164 -16.20 -0.04 5.95
N GLU A 165 -17.13 -0.98 5.74
CA GLU A 165 -17.41 -2.07 6.69
C GLU A 165 -16.20 -2.99 6.87
N GLU A 166 -15.52 -3.42 5.80
CA GLU A 166 -14.32 -4.27 5.91
C GLU A 166 -13.13 -3.53 6.56
N TRP A 167 -12.99 -2.24 6.27
CA TRP A 167 -11.91 -1.40 6.78
C TRP A 167 -12.22 -0.76 8.14
N ASP A 168 -13.42 -1.00 8.65
CA ASP A 168 -13.93 -0.47 9.90
C ASP A 168 -13.93 1.08 9.95
N PHE A 169 -14.25 1.67 8.80
CA PHE A 169 -14.41 3.10 8.58
C PHE A 169 -15.85 3.54 8.77
N SER A 170 -16.05 4.76 9.26
CA SER A 170 -17.38 5.37 9.27
C SER A 170 -17.74 5.86 7.87
N TYR A 171 -18.74 5.24 7.24
CA TYR A 171 -19.30 5.69 5.96
C TYR A 171 -19.94 7.08 6.06
N GLU A 172 -20.30 7.53 7.26
CA GLU A 172 -20.82 8.88 7.48
C GLU A 172 -19.76 9.97 7.24
N LEU A 173 -18.46 9.64 7.19
CA LEU A 173 -17.41 10.61 6.84
C LEU A 173 -17.53 11.15 5.41
N PHE A 174 -18.36 10.52 4.56
CA PHE A 174 -18.69 11.04 3.24
C PHE A 174 -19.73 12.17 3.28
N ASN A 175 -20.46 12.29 4.40
CA ASN A 175 -21.37 13.40 4.66
C ASN A 175 -20.57 14.61 5.18
N ASP A 176 -20.60 15.71 4.44
CA ASP A 176 -19.82 16.90 4.75
C ASP A 176 -20.20 17.52 6.11
N SER A 177 -21.47 17.44 6.50
CA SER A 177 -21.93 17.91 7.82
C SER A 177 -21.40 17.03 8.95
N TYR A 178 -21.38 15.70 8.75
CA TYR A 178 -20.84 14.75 9.71
C TYR A 178 -19.33 14.93 9.86
N SER A 179 -18.59 14.98 8.75
CA SER A 179 -17.14 15.19 8.79
C SER A 179 -16.75 16.51 9.48
N SER A 180 -17.45 17.61 9.16
CA SER A 180 -17.26 18.91 9.81
C SER A 180 -17.49 18.86 11.32
N PHE A 181 -18.51 18.12 11.76
CA PHE A 181 -18.77 17.90 13.18
C PHE A 181 -17.59 17.20 13.87
N TYR A 182 -17.10 16.08 13.32
CA TYR A 182 -15.98 15.34 13.92
C TYR A 182 -14.68 16.14 13.94
N ILE A 183 -14.41 16.93 12.89
CA ILE A 183 -13.27 17.85 12.86
C ILE A 183 -13.40 18.89 13.99
N THR A 184 -14.57 19.51 14.12
CA THR A 184 -14.83 20.51 15.16
C THR A 184 -14.70 19.92 16.57
N GLN A 185 -15.24 18.72 16.81
CA GLN A 185 -15.09 18.05 18.11
C GLN A 185 -13.64 17.62 18.35
N GLY A 186 -12.91 17.24 17.31
CA GLY A 186 -11.50 16.89 17.38
C GLY A 186 -10.67 18.05 17.91
N HIS A 187 -10.82 19.24 17.33
CA HIS A 187 -10.15 20.46 17.81
C HIS A 187 -10.54 20.83 19.24
N LYS A 188 -11.84 20.79 19.57
CA LYS A 188 -12.29 21.04 20.96
C LYS A 188 -11.68 20.06 21.96
N PHE A 189 -11.51 18.81 21.56
CA PHE A 189 -10.88 17.80 22.40
C PHE A 189 -9.38 18.04 22.54
N GLU A 190 -8.70 18.38 21.45
CA GLU A 190 -7.29 18.75 21.45
C GLU A 190 -7.03 19.94 22.38
N ASP A 191 -7.82 21.02 22.27
CA ASP A 191 -7.74 22.19 23.15
C ASP A 191 -7.90 21.79 24.63
N LEU A 192 -8.90 20.95 24.94
CA LEU A 192 -9.14 20.46 26.29
C LEU A 192 -7.97 19.60 26.80
N VAL A 193 -7.38 18.75 25.96
CA VAL A 193 -6.20 17.96 26.31
C VAL A 193 -5.03 18.90 26.61
N GLY A 194 -4.82 19.94 25.80
CA GLY A 194 -3.80 20.96 26.05
C GLY A 194 -3.97 21.63 27.41
N GLU A 195 -5.18 22.11 27.74
CA GLU A 195 -5.47 22.71 29.05
C GLU A 195 -5.18 21.76 30.22
N VAL A 196 -5.50 20.47 30.06
CA VAL A 196 -5.25 19.42 31.07
C VAL A 196 -3.76 19.15 31.23
N LEU A 197 -3.02 19.02 30.12
CA LEU A 197 -1.58 18.77 30.16
C LEU A 197 -0.83 19.97 30.75
N ASP A 198 -1.17 21.19 30.38
CA ASP A 198 -0.56 22.42 30.94
C ASP A 198 -0.80 22.54 32.45
N ALA A 199 -1.96 22.12 32.93
CA ALA A 199 -2.27 22.11 34.35
C ALA A 199 -1.41 21.09 35.13
N ILE A 200 -1.17 19.92 34.55
CA ILE A 200 -0.45 18.81 35.19
C ILE A 200 1.08 18.96 35.06
N TYR A 201 1.54 19.52 33.94
CA TYR A 201 2.95 19.72 33.62
C TYR A 201 3.27 21.20 33.33
N PRO A 202 3.11 22.13 34.29
CA PRO A 202 3.29 23.56 34.04
C PRO A 202 4.66 23.90 33.45
N GLY A 203 4.66 24.58 32.30
CA GLY A 203 5.88 25.02 31.61
C GLY A 203 6.68 23.91 30.94
N ARG A 204 6.10 22.70 30.78
CA ARG A 204 6.78 21.55 30.17
C ARG A 204 6.05 20.95 28.96
N VAL A 205 4.98 21.60 28.51
CA VAL A 205 4.18 21.19 27.35
C VAL A 205 4.51 22.10 26.17
N GLU A 206 4.86 21.50 25.04
CA GLU A 206 5.03 22.19 23.77
C GLU A 206 3.94 21.73 22.81
N SER A 207 3.09 22.65 22.35
CA SER A 207 2.00 22.33 21.41
C SER A 207 2.44 22.51 19.97
N GLN A 208 2.00 21.63 19.07
CA GLN A 208 2.11 21.78 17.61
C GLN A 208 3.55 22.04 17.12
N ARG A 209 4.56 21.51 17.82
CA ARG A 209 5.96 21.67 17.42
C ARG A 209 6.27 20.82 16.19
N ARG A 210 6.78 21.47 15.13
CA ARG A 210 7.20 20.78 13.92
C ARG A 210 8.56 20.11 14.10
N ILE A 211 8.61 18.79 13.91
CA ILE A 211 9.82 17.97 13.88
C ILE A 211 9.84 17.26 12.53
N GLU A 212 10.67 17.75 11.61
CA GLU A 212 10.71 17.30 10.21
C GLU A 212 9.31 17.32 9.56
N ASN A 213 8.79 16.15 9.19
CA ASN A 213 7.47 15.97 8.56
C ASN A 213 6.36 15.71 9.59
N CYS A 214 6.68 15.74 10.89
CA CYS A 214 5.79 15.44 12.00
C CYS A 214 5.40 16.70 12.77
N ILE A 215 4.15 16.72 13.22
CA ILE A 215 3.60 17.75 14.11
C ILE A 215 2.73 16.98 15.10
N PRO A 216 3.29 16.45 16.21
CA PRO A 216 2.46 15.93 17.28
C PRO A 216 1.63 17.05 17.89
N ASP A 217 0.47 16.70 18.47
CA ASP A 217 -0.39 17.69 19.11
C ASP A 217 0.35 18.31 20.31
N PHE A 218 1.03 17.49 21.11
CA PHE A 218 1.83 17.94 22.26
C PHE A 218 3.14 17.16 22.43
N ILE A 219 4.14 17.80 23.02
CA ILE A 219 5.37 17.18 23.52
C ILE A 219 5.55 17.57 24.98
N VAL A 220 5.63 16.58 25.87
CA VAL A 220 5.86 16.80 27.31
C VAL A 220 7.32 16.51 27.65
N ASN A 221 7.95 17.42 28.41
CA ASN A 221 9.36 17.37 28.79
C ASN A 221 10.35 17.26 27.60
N GLY A 222 9.93 17.69 26.41
CA GLY A 222 10.76 17.66 25.18
C GLY A 222 10.94 16.29 24.53
N THR A 223 10.50 15.19 25.15
CA THR A 223 10.74 13.82 24.65
C THR A 223 9.49 12.95 24.54
N HIS A 224 8.44 13.20 25.32
CA HIS A 224 7.25 12.36 25.35
C HIS A 224 6.17 12.93 24.42
N TRP A 225 5.90 12.25 23.31
CA TRP A 225 4.95 12.74 22.31
C TRP A 225 3.54 12.32 22.67
N ILE A 226 2.59 13.25 22.54
CA ILE A 226 1.19 13.03 22.83
C ILE A 226 0.35 13.47 21.64
N ASP A 227 -0.64 12.65 21.29
CA ASP A 227 -1.59 12.92 20.22
C ASP A 227 -3.01 12.68 20.76
N ALA A 228 -3.90 13.65 20.51
CA ALA A 228 -5.27 13.65 20.99
C ALA A 228 -6.20 13.08 19.92
N LYS A 229 -7.02 12.09 20.29
CA LYS A 229 -7.99 11.46 19.39
C LYS A 229 -9.35 11.31 20.05
N LEU A 230 -10.42 11.64 19.34
CA LEU A 230 -11.79 11.49 19.88
C LEU A 230 -12.11 10.05 20.30
N SER A 231 -11.52 9.05 19.64
CA SER A 231 -11.70 7.63 19.96
C SER A 231 -10.35 6.90 19.90
N GLU A 232 -10.15 5.92 20.80
CA GLU A 232 -8.97 5.06 20.77
C GLU A 232 -8.82 4.32 19.42
N LYS A 233 -9.95 3.90 18.83
CA LYS A 233 -9.98 3.19 17.53
C LYS A 233 -9.44 4.03 16.37
N THR A 234 -9.55 5.35 16.43
CA THR A 234 -9.14 6.24 15.32
C THR A 234 -7.64 6.11 15.03
N ALA A 235 -6.80 5.94 16.07
CA ALA A 235 -5.36 5.77 15.88
C ALA A 235 -4.99 4.41 15.26
N PHE A 236 -5.83 3.39 15.45
CA PHE A 236 -5.65 2.00 14.99
C PHE A 236 -6.33 1.71 13.65
N ASN A 237 -7.00 2.70 13.08
CA ASN A 237 -7.58 2.62 11.76
C ASN A 237 -6.49 2.24 10.73
N ARG A 238 -6.76 1.30 9.81
CA ARG A 238 -5.80 0.84 8.79
C ARG A 238 -5.28 1.94 7.84
N ALA A 239 -6.01 3.05 7.71
CA ALA A 239 -5.57 4.25 7.00
C ALA A 239 -4.72 5.20 7.86
N SER A 240 -4.74 5.06 9.18
CA SER A 240 -3.95 5.89 10.09
C SER A 240 -2.46 5.67 9.87
N LYS A 241 -1.74 6.74 9.54
CA LYS A 241 -0.27 6.75 9.46
C LYS A 241 0.39 7.20 10.76
N THR A 242 -0.38 7.46 11.83
CA THR A 242 0.13 8.07 13.07
C THR A 242 1.30 7.28 13.67
N PHE A 243 1.17 5.96 13.83
CA PHE A 243 2.21 5.14 14.45
C PHE A 243 3.47 5.03 13.58
N SER A 244 3.32 4.71 12.29
CA SER A 244 4.45 4.58 11.37
C SER A 244 5.16 5.91 11.09
N LYS A 245 4.47 7.03 11.30
CA LYS A 245 5.02 8.38 11.20
C LYS A 245 5.77 8.78 12.48
N TYR A 246 5.14 8.64 13.65
CA TYR A 246 5.68 9.18 14.90
C TYR A 246 6.73 8.28 15.54
N LEU A 247 6.57 6.96 15.51
CA LEU A 247 7.51 6.01 16.13
C LEU A 247 8.89 5.95 15.46
N LYS A 248 9.09 6.71 14.37
CA LYS A 248 10.41 6.97 13.77
C LYS A 248 11.20 8.05 14.53
N HIS A 249 10.52 8.88 15.30
CA HIS A 249 11.07 10.08 15.93
C HIS A 249 10.87 10.09 17.46
N THR A 250 10.09 9.16 18.00
CA THR A 250 9.91 8.97 19.45
C THR A 250 9.91 7.48 19.79
N GLU A 251 10.47 7.14 20.95
CA GLU A 251 10.38 5.80 21.54
C GLU A 251 9.10 5.60 22.35
N ASP A 252 8.40 6.69 22.68
CA ASP A 252 7.19 6.68 23.52
C ASP A 252 6.15 7.66 22.97
N LEU A 253 5.01 7.10 22.54
CA LEU A 253 3.87 7.84 22.02
C LEU A 253 2.65 7.56 22.90
N THR A 254 2.04 8.60 23.47
CA THR A 254 0.77 8.48 24.16
C THR A 254 -0.37 9.00 23.28
N ILE A 255 -1.39 8.18 23.09
CA ILE A 255 -2.66 8.63 22.51
C ILE A 255 -3.63 8.91 23.67
N ILE A 256 -4.00 10.18 23.86
CA ILE A 256 -5.05 10.55 24.79
C ILE A 256 -6.39 10.52 24.06
N TYR A 257 -7.38 9.83 24.64
CA TYR A 257 -8.67 9.64 23.97
C TYR A 257 -9.90 9.89 24.83
N ALA A 258 -11.01 10.27 24.18
CA ALA A 258 -12.29 10.59 24.83
C ALA A 258 -13.30 9.43 24.82
N ARG A 259 -13.31 8.60 23.77
CA ARG A 259 -14.28 7.53 23.58
C ARG A 259 -13.61 6.17 23.58
N LYS A 260 -14.10 5.27 24.45
CA LYS A 260 -13.82 3.84 24.36
C LYS A 260 -14.57 3.22 23.19
N SER A 261 -13.91 2.31 22.50
CA SER A 261 -14.47 1.51 21.41
C SER A 261 -14.53 0.06 21.84
N ASP A 262 -15.45 -0.69 21.24
CA ASP A 262 -15.46 -2.14 21.41
C ASP A 262 -14.18 -2.73 20.78
N GLY A 263 -13.53 -3.64 21.50
CA GLY A 263 -12.28 -4.29 21.06
C GLY A 263 -11.12 -4.11 22.05
N VAL A 264 -10.00 -4.75 21.73
CA VAL A 264 -8.73 -4.61 22.46
C VAL A 264 -7.72 -3.99 21.52
N TYR A 265 -7.28 -2.78 21.85
CA TYR A 265 -6.34 -2.00 21.04
C TYR A 265 -5.00 -1.92 21.76
N SER A 266 -3.94 -2.37 21.10
CA SER A 266 -2.57 -2.26 21.61
C SER A 266 -1.58 -2.20 20.45
N PHE A 267 -0.57 -1.35 20.56
CA PHE A 267 0.52 -1.26 19.60
C PHE A 267 1.84 -1.14 20.38
N PRO A 268 2.93 -1.80 19.95
CA PRO A 268 4.22 -1.68 20.63
C PRO A 268 4.65 -0.21 20.74
N ASN A 269 5.12 0.19 21.93
CA ASN A 269 5.61 1.55 22.21
C ASN A 269 4.55 2.65 22.06
N VAL A 270 3.26 2.29 22.13
CA VAL A 270 2.14 3.25 22.16
C VAL A 270 1.30 3.01 23.41
N THR A 271 1.12 4.07 24.19
CA THR A 271 0.28 4.06 25.39
C THR A 271 -1.08 4.70 25.07
N LEU A 272 -2.17 4.00 25.40
CA LEU A 272 -3.52 4.53 25.28
C LEU A 272 -4.02 5.03 26.65
N VAL A 273 -4.37 6.32 26.74
CA VAL A 273 -4.84 6.94 27.98
C VAL A 273 -6.18 7.61 27.76
N HIS A 274 -7.23 7.08 28.41
CA HIS A 274 -8.51 7.77 28.42
C HIS A 274 -8.40 9.07 29.22
N ILE A 275 -8.93 10.20 28.72
CA ILE A 275 -8.81 11.54 29.34
C ILE A 275 -9.24 11.57 30.81
N SER A 276 -10.23 10.74 31.19
CA SER A 276 -10.69 10.66 32.59
C SER A 276 -9.62 10.15 33.57
N ARG A 277 -8.53 9.53 33.09
CA ARG A 277 -7.38 9.11 33.92
C ARG A 277 -6.71 10.29 34.63
N TYR A 278 -6.83 11.50 34.08
CA TYR A 278 -6.27 12.71 34.65
C TYR A 278 -7.17 13.36 35.72
N ILE A 279 -8.44 12.97 35.84
CA ILE A 279 -9.38 13.56 36.83
C ILE A 279 -8.84 13.48 38.27
N PRO A 280 -8.31 12.33 38.76
CA PRO A 280 -7.76 12.27 40.11
C PRO A 280 -6.60 13.23 40.34
N GLU A 281 -5.76 13.47 39.33
CA GLU A 281 -4.64 14.42 39.44
C GLU A 281 -5.14 15.87 39.43
N LEU A 282 -6.10 16.20 38.57
CA LEU A 282 -6.74 17.52 38.53
C LEU A 282 -7.41 17.88 39.85
N ILE A 283 -8.05 16.90 40.52
CA ILE A 283 -8.62 17.08 41.86
C ILE A 283 -7.53 17.42 42.88
N LYS A 284 -6.38 16.72 42.84
CA LYS A 284 -5.27 16.96 43.76
C LYS A 284 -4.66 18.36 43.60
N ILE A 285 -4.63 18.91 42.38
CA ILE A 285 -4.12 20.25 42.09
C ILE A 285 -5.23 21.32 42.09
N HIS A 286 -6.41 21.01 42.63
CA HIS A 286 -7.55 21.93 42.77
C HIS A 286 -8.04 22.56 41.45
N ARG A 287 -7.95 21.82 40.34
CA ARG A 287 -8.49 22.22 39.02
C ARG A 287 -9.85 21.59 38.75
N SER A 288 -10.83 21.88 39.63
CA SER A 288 -12.21 21.38 39.48
C SER A 288 -12.88 21.88 38.21
N ASP A 289 -12.50 23.07 37.73
CA ASP A 289 -12.94 23.65 36.46
C ASP A 289 -12.64 22.71 35.27
N LEU A 290 -11.44 22.11 35.23
CA LEU A 290 -11.07 21.16 34.17
C LEU A 290 -11.79 19.83 34.32
N VAL A 291 -12.03 19.38 35.56
CA VAL A 291 -12.83 18.16 35.80
C VAL A 291 -14.25 18.33 35.25
N GLU A 292 -14.88 19.48 35.50
CA GLU A 292 -16.19 19.81 34.95
C GLU A 292 -16.18 19.86 33.42
N LYS A 293 -15.18 20.52 32.80
CA LYS A 293 -15.02 20.54 31.34
C LYS A 293 -14.88 19.14 30.74
N ILE A 294 -14.09 18.26 31.34
CA ILE A 294 -13.93 16.87 30.89
C ILE A 294 -15.28 16.14 30.94
N ASN A 295 -15.97 16.19 32.08
CA ASN A 295 -17.25 15.51 32.24
C ASN A 295 -18.31 16.04 31.28
N ALA A 296 -18.37 17.35 31.08
CA ALA A 296 -19.27 18.00 30.12
C ALA A 296 -18.96 17.57 28.68
N PHE A 297 -17.68 17.56 28.29
CA PHE A 297 -17.26 17.12 26.96
C PHE A 297 -17.66 15.67 26.69
N LEU A 298 -17.36 14.75 27.63
CA LEU A 298 -17.69 13.33 27.51
C LEU A 298 -19.20 13.09 27.42
N SER A 299 -19.99 13.83 28.20
CA SER A 299 -21.45 13.75 28.19
C SER A 299 -22.04 14.21 26.85
N ASN A 300 -21.56 15.36 26.35
CA ASN A 300 -22.00 15.91 25.07
C ASN A 300 -21.60 15.01 23.89
N LEU A 301 -20.41 14.43 23.92
CA LEU A 301 -19.95 13.50 22.89
C LEU A 301 -20.88 12.27 22.81
N LYS A 302 -21.29 11.72 23.97
CA LYS A 302 -22.22 10.58 24.02
C LYS A 302 -23.59 10.92 23.43
N ILE A 303 -24.21 12.00 23.89
CA ILE A 303 -25.55 12.45 23.43
C ILE A 303 -25.52 12.72 21.92
N THR A 304 -24.45 13.35 21.44
CA THR A 304 -24.40 13.73 20.02
C THR A 304 -24.20 12.52 19.12
N ILE A 305 -23.43 11.52 19.52
CA ILE A 305 -23.28 10.28 18.74
C ILE A 305 -24.62 9.54 18.65
N GLU A 306 -25.41 9.49 19.72
CA GLU A 306 -26.75 8.87 19.72
C GLU A 306 -27.73 9.58 18.78
N ASN A 307 -27.55 10.89 18.54
CA ASN A 307 -28.42 11.67 17.65
C ASN A 307 -27.98 11.66 16.18
N VAL A 308 -26.76 11.20 15.89
CA VAL A 308 -26.16 11.21 14.54
C VAL A 308 -25.91 9.78 14.01
N SER A 309 -26.13 8.75 14.83
CA SER A 309 -26.11 7.32 14.42
C SER A 309 -27.50 6.83 14.06
#